data_AF-A0A7S2AT74-F1
#
_entry.id   AF-A0A7S2AT74-F1
#
_cell.length_a   1.000
_cell.length_b   1.000
_cell.length_c   1.000
_cell.angle_alpha   90.00
_cell.angle_beta   90.00
_cell.angle_gamma   90.00
#
_symmetry.space_group_name_H-M   'P 1'
#
loop_
_entity.id
_entity.type
_entity.pdbx_description
1 polymer ?
#
loop_
_entity_poly.entity_id
_entity_poly.type
_entity_poly.pdbx_seq_one_letter_code
_entity_poly.pdbx_strand_id
1 'polypeptide(L)'
;PHDSVEYLGNYLIAYIERLESSDEKAEKFAAAAAASRKQQEEREATEKSIAAAKAEAEKPLPEESGLDAELLKTLEVPEIYSSLLELIKKGTNATSVYIGTKDTDDKGNPMITFLAGTEGSNMEGKFLRGMPVEDDTIPEEGVTFNIFKPLPVVETEEPEPIDEENEDEENGEEKKDAGPEYPSHHLVPNVARVQSIKYFGVPGLGCYLAVPIRYDSGLHENGMDDDAEGGKDKKEKEAEMQPKNKITKEMVIGMHTINQGGRSFNASEIQFAQTWTSKVSAALERSELEQWVESAKKRIRVKADKKTDATKINKLYKNAKLCEKRANEAVTELGPDAQEEDKEHKSKEIKFKIACETIQAIKDKILDIGKFRVPPKREPQLLLQLLFQCIGLSKDLYETSSTHKVDWEKMRLLMNDELVASMIATDPTAIDKSVFLSLEEQKPELEESLKEEGTYDYYGEIYAMICEWIVCLMDLRTSCDEKREREEAAKKAAEEEEDAE
;
A
#
# COMPACT_ATOMS: atom_id res chain seq x y z
N PRO A 1 -103.45 6.72 -3.06
CA PRO A 1 -103.39 7.91 -2.18
C PRO A 1 -104.81 8.42 -1.86
N HIS A 2 -105.04 8.91 -0.64
CA HIS A 2 -106.35 9.43 -0.22
C HIS A 2 -106.73 10.74 -0.93
N ASP A 3 -105.75 11.54 -1.35
CA ASP A 3 -105.91 12.67 -2.27
C ASP A 3 -105.01 12.45 -3.50
N SER A 4 -105.63 12.33 -4.67
CA SER A 4 -104.92 12.07 -5.93
C SER A 4 -104.22 13.30 -6.50
N VAL A 5 -104.70 14.51 -6.19
CA VAL A 5 -104.16 15.76 -6.70
C VAL A 5 -102.93 16.16 -5.88
N GLU A 6 -103.01 16.07 -4.56
CA GLU A 6 -101.87 16.35 -3.67
C GLU A 6 -100.72 15.35 -3.91
N TYR A 7 -101.05 14.06 -4.11
CA TYR A 7 -100.04 13.05 -4.44
C TYR A 7 -99.34 13.35 -5.76
N LEU A 8 -100.09 13.76 -6.80
CA LEU A 8 -99.51 14.12 -8.09
C LEU A 8 -98.64 15.38 -7.98
N GLY A 9 -99.07 16.39 -7.22
CA GLY A 9 -98.29 17.60 -6.96
C GLY A 9 -96.95 17.29 -6.27
N ASN A 10 -96.99 16.52 -5.18
CA ASN A 10 -95.79 16.11 -4.45
C ASN A 10 -94.88 15.20 -5.28
N TYR A 11 -95.45 14.34 -6.13
CA TYR A 11 -94.67 13.49 -7.04
C TYR A 11 -93.92 14.33 -8.09
N LEU A 12 -94.57 15.35 -8.68
CA LEU A 12 -93.96 16.21 -9.68
C LEU A 12 -92.85 17.09 -9.08
N ILE A 13 -93.03 17.59 -7.85
CA ILE A 13 -91.98 18.33 -7.12
C ILE A 13 -90.78 17.41 -6.86
N ALA A 14 -91.01 16.23 -6.28
CA ALA A 14 -89.94 15.25 -6.03
C ALA A 14 -89.26 14.75 -7.31
N TYR A 15 -89.97 14.74 -8.44
CA TYR A 15 -89.40 14.38 -9.74
C TYR A 15 -88.45 15.46 -10.27
N ILE A 16 -88.81 16.74 -10.15
CA ILE A 16 -87.95 17.87 -10.52
C ILE A 16 -86.71 17.90 -9.62
N GLU A 17 -86.87 17.74 -8.30
CA GLU A 17 -85.74 17.66 -7.35
C GLU A 17 -84.79 16.48 -7.65
N ARG A 18 -85.33 15.34 -8.12
CA ARG A 18 -84.52 14.20 -8.57
C ARG A 18 -83.77 14.46 -9.87
N LEU A 19 -84.34 15.23 -10.80
CA LEU A 19 -83.67 15.62 -12.03
C LEU A 19 -82.55 16.63 -11.74
N GLU A 20 -82.82 17.67 -10.96
CA GLU A 20 -81.82 18.68 -10.58
C GLU A 20 -80.67 18.05 -9.78
N SER A 21 -80.99 17.17 -8.81
CA SER A 21 -79.95 16.45 -8.06
C SER A 21 -79.22 15.37 -8.87
N SER A 22 -79.76 14.92 -10.00
CA SER A 22 -79.08 14.02 -10.94
C SER A 22 -78.05 14.79 -11.77
N ASP A 23 -78.40 15.99 -12.24
CA ASP A 23 -77.51 16.83 -13.03
C ASP A 23 -76.34 17.36 -12.17
N GLU A 24 -76.60 17.80 -10.94
CA GLU A 24 -75.53 18.20 -10.00
C GLU A 24 -74.57 17.05 -9.66
N LYS A 25 -75.09 15.82 -9.58
CA LYS A 25 -74.26 14.62 -9.37
C LYS A 25 -73.44 14.32 -10.62
N ALA A 26 -74.02 14.42 -11.81
CA ALA A 26 -73.33 14.21 -13.07
C ALA A 26 -72.16 15.20 -13.25
N GLU A 27 -72.36 16.48 -12.90
CA GLU A 27 -71.29 17.49 -12.93
C GLU A 27 -70.17 17.19 -11.93
N LYS A 28 -70.50 16.79 -10.70
CA LYS A 28 -69.51 16.39 -9.69
C LYS A 28 -68.71 15.16 -10.11
N PHE A 29 -69.34 14.16 -10.72
CA PHE A 29 -68.65 12.99 -11.25
C PHE A 29 -67.78 13.32 -12.47
N ALA A 30 -68.24 14.21 -13.36
CA ALA A 30 -67.44 14.67 -14.49
C ALA A 30 -66.19 15.46 -14.03
N ALA A 31 -66.34 16.33 -13.03
CA ALA A 31 -65.24 17.08 -12.43
C ALA A 31 -64.23 16.16 -11.71
N ALA A 32 -64.71 15.16 -10.97
CA ALA A 32 -63.85 14.16 -10.32
C ALA A 32 -63.10 13.28 -11.34
N ALA A 33 -63.75 12.88 -12.42
CA ALA A 33 -63.12 12.13 -13.51
C ALA A 33 -62.04 12.95 -14.22
N ALA A 34 -62.29 14.24 -14.48
CA ALA A 34 -61.30 15.14 -15.05
C ALA A 34 -60.09 15.36 -14.13
N ALA A 35 -60.31 15.51 -12.81
CA ALA A 35 -59.25 15.64 -11.83
C ALA A 35 -58.40 14.36 -11.72
N SER A 36 -59.05 13.19 -11.72
CA SER A 36 -58.36 11.88 -11.70
C SER A 36 -57.50 11.68 -12.96
N ARG A 37 -58.01 12.09 -14.13
CA ARG A 37 -57.26 11.99 -15.39
C ARG A 37 -56.03 12.88 -15.36
N LYS A 38 -56.14 14.12 -14.85
CA LYS A 38 -54.99 15.03 -14.72
C LYS A 38 -53.92 14.48 -13.76
N GLN A 39 -54.34 13.91 -12.62
CA GLN A 39 -53.40 13.26 -11.69
C GLN A 39 -52.73 12.04 -12.30
N GLN A 40 -53.44 11.27 -13.12
CA GLN A 40 -52.87 10.12 -13.82
C GLN A 40 -51.86 10.55 -14.89
N GLU A 41 -52.18 11.57 -15.69
CA GLU A 41 -51.27 12.14 -16.68
C GLU A 41 -49.99 12.72 -16.02
N GLU A 42 -50.12 13.38 -14.86
CA GLU A 42 -48.97 13.87 -14.08
C GLU A 42 -48.10 12.72 -13.53
N ARG A 43 -48.71 11.63 -13.02
CA ARG A 43 -47.97 10.45 -12.56
C ARG A 43 -47.25 9.74 -13.71
N GLU A 44 -47.92 9.51 -14.82
CA GLU A 44 -47.32 8.88 -16.01
C GLU A 44 -46.18 9.75 -16.58
N ALA A 45 -46.31 11.08 -16.55
CA ALA A 45 -45.23 11.98 -16.95
C ALA A 45 -44.03 11.89 -15.99
N THR A 46 -44.25 11.84 -14.67
CA THR A 46 -43.17 11.65 -13.69
C THR A 46 -42.51 10.28 -13.82
N GLU A 47 -43.27 9.20 -14.02
CA GLU A 47 -42.75 7.86 -14.21
C GLU A 47 -41.92 7.74 -15.49
N LYS A 48 -42.39 8.32 -16.60
CA LYS A 48 -41.62 8.39 -17.85
C LYS A 48 -40.34 9.21 -17.71
N SER A 49 -40.39 10.33 -16.98
CA SER A 49 -39.19 11.12 -16.68
C SER A 49 -38.19 10.35 -15.82
N ILE A 50 -38.66 9.61 -14.81
CA ILE A 50 -37.82 8.78 -13.93
C ILE A 50 -37.23 7.60 -14.72
N ALA A 51 -38.01 6.96 -15.59
CA ALA A 51 -37.56 5.86 -16.42
C ALA A 51 -36.53 6.30 -17.47
N ALA A 52 -36.74 7.47 -18.10
CA ALA A 52 -35.77 8.06 -19.04
C ALA A 52 -34.46 8.44 -18.34
N ALA A 53 -34.53 9.03 -17.13
CA ALA A 53 -33.36 9.34 -16.33
C ALA A 53 -32.60 8.07 -15.89
N LYS A 54 -33.31 6.99 -15.55
CA LYS A 54 -32.69 5.68 -15.24
C LYS A 54 -32.00 5.07 -16.45
N ALA A 55 -32.66 5.07 -17.62
CA ALA A 55 -32.10 4.51 -18.85
C ALA A 55 -30.89 5.31 -19.38
N GLU A 56 -30.83 6.61 -19.09
CA GLU A 56 -29.67 7.44 -19.41
C GLU A 56 -28.52 7.25 -18.42
N ALA A 57 -28.81 7.01 -17.13
CA ALA A 57 -27.83 6.66 -16.11
C ALA A 57 -27.24 5.24 -16.26
N GLU A 58 -27.97 4.31 -16.90
CA GLU A 58 -27.48 2.95 -17.20
C GLU A 58 -26.55 2.87 -18.41
N LYS A 59 -26.40 3.95 -19.20
CA LYS A 59 -25.43 3.95 -20.31
C LYS A 59 -24.03 3.97 -19.71
N PRO A 60 -23.13 3.02 -20.09
CA PRO A 60 -21.76 3.03 -19.62
C PRO A 60 -21.11 4.36 -20.02
N LEU A 61 -20.46 5.03 -19.06
CA LEU A 61 -19.76 6.27 -19.34
C LEU A 61 -18.68 5.97 -20.40
N PRO A 62 -18.44 6.85 -21.39
CA PRO A 62 -17.42 6.61 -22.43
C PRO A 62 -16.03 6.33 -21.83
N GLU A 63 -15.75 6.98 -20.69
CA GLU A 63 -14.53 6.83 -19.89
C GLU A 63 -14.35 5.41 -19.31
N GLU A 64 -15.43 4.64 -19.09
CA GLU A 64 -15.36 3.28 -18.55
C GLU A 64 -14.62 2.33 -19.50
N SER A 65 -14.90 2.39 -20.79
CA SER A 65 -14.30 1.48 -21.77
C SER A 65 -12.79 1.70 -21.94
N GLY A 66 -12.36 2.96 -21.87
CA GLY A 66 -10.94 3.33 -21.96
C GLY A 66 -10.18 2.87 -20.72
N LEU A 67 -10.71 3.17 -19.53
CA LEU A 67 -10.07 2.83 -18.26
C LEU A 67 -10.02 1.32 -18.02
N ASP A 68 -11.06 0.59 -18.41
CA ASP A 68 -11.09 -0.88 -18.33
C ASP A 68 -9.97 -1.50 -19.17
N ALA A 69 -9.78 -1.02 -20.41
CA ALA A 69 -8.69 -1.47 -21.27
C ALA A 69 -7.31 -1.07 -20.76
N GLU A 70 -7.21 0.06 -20.04
CA GLU A 70 -5.97 0.53 -19.42
C GLU A 70 -5.59 -0.32 -18.19
N LEU A 71 -6.54 -0.61 -17.29
CA LEU A 71 -6.34 -1.49 -16.14
C LEU A 71 -5.88 -2.91 -16.54
N LEU A 72 -6.35 -3.40 -17.69
CA LEU A 72 -5.94 -4.71 -18.23
C LEU A 72 -4.51 -4.74 -18.80
N LYS A 73 -3.90 -3.59 -19.10
CA LYS A 73 -2.57 -3.51 -19.74
C LYS A 73 -1.49 -2.97 -18.81
N THR A 74 -1.85 -2.09 -17.90
CA THR A 74 -0.88 -1.35 -17.10
C THR A 74 -0.21 -2.23 -16.05
N LEU A 75 1.10 -2.04 -15.89
CA LEU A 75 1.93 -2.67 -14.85
C LEU A 75 2.09 -1.80 -13.60
N GLU A 76 1.77 -0.51 -13.69
CA GLU A 76 1.83 0.44 -12.58
C GLU A 76 0.42 0.92 -12.26
N VAL A 77 -0.38 0.05 -11.62
CA VAL A 77 -1.76 0.38 -11.24
C VAL A 77 -1.87 1.68 -10.43
N PRO A 78 -0.93 2.04 -9.53
CA PRO A 78 -0.97 3.31 -8.81
C PRO A 78 -1.03 4.57 -9.70
N GLU A 79 -0.47 4.52 -10.92
CA GLU A 79 -0.49 5.66 -11.85
C GLU A 79 -1.91 5.98 -12.34
N ILE A 80 -2.83 4.99 -12.29
CA ILE A 80 -4.21 5.12 -12.78
C ILE A 80 -5.18 5.52 -11.66
N TYR A 81 -4.75 5.54 -10.39
CA TYR A 81 -5.63 5.83 -9.26
C TYR A 81 -6.40 7.14 -9.42
N SER A 82 -5.78 8.21 -9.91
CA SER A 82 -6.47 9.48 -10.14
C SER A 82 -7.67 9.34 -11.08
N SER A 83 -7.47 8.76 -12.26
CA SER A 83 -8.51 8.54 -13.28
C SER A 83 -9.62 7.61 -12.78
N LEU A 84 -9.24 6.55 -12.08
CA LEU A 84 -10.16 5.60 -11.47
C LEU A 84 -11.05 6.26 -10.42
N LEU A 85 -10.45 7.01 -9.49
CA LEU A 85 -11.18 7.64 -8.40
C LEU A 85 -12.16 8.70 -8.93
N GLU A 86 -11.79 9.44 -9.97
CA GLU A 86 -12.70 10.38 -10.65
C GLU A 86 -13.85 9.65 -11.37
N LEU A 87 -13.60 8.50 -12.00
CA LEU A 87 -14.67 7.69 -12.59
C LEU A 87 -15.65 7.18 -11.52
N ILE A 88 -15.15 6.65 -10.41
CA ILE A 88 -15.97 6.21 -9.28
C ILE A 88 -16.76 7.38 -8.70
N LYS A 89 -16.14 8.56 -8.56
CA LYS A 89 -16.81 9.78 -8.09
C LYS A 89 -17.96 10.18 -8.99
N LYS A 90 -17.76 10.19 -10.32
CA LYS A 90 -18.80 10.49 -11.31
C LYS A 90 -19.94 9.46 -11.25
N GLY A 91 -19.63 8.17 -11.27
CA GLY A 91 -20.63 7.10 -11.28
C GLY A 91 -21.42 6.94 -9.98
N THR A 92 -20.83 7.30 -8.84
CA THR A 92 -21.51 7.29 -7.53
C THR A 92 -22.10 8.64 -7.14
N ASN A 93 -21.73 9.70 -7.86
CA ASN A 93 -22.00 11.09 -7.52
C ASN A 93 -21.58 11.41 -6.06
N ALA A 94 -20.45 10.83 -5.63
CA ALA A 94 -19.81 11.13 -4.34
C ALA A 94 -19.20 12.53 -4.36
N THR A 95 -19.03 13.15 -3.18
CA THR A 95 -18.29 14.41 -3.06
C THR A 95 -16.79 14.17 -3.27
N SER A 96 -16.26 13.13 -2.62
CA SER A 96 -14.86 12.74 -2.73
C SER A 96 -14.74 11.23 -2.65
N VAL A 97 -13.74 10.69 -3.35
CA VAL A 97 -13.34 9.28 -3.33
C VAL A 97 -11.84 9.21 -3.09
N TYR A 98 -11.39 8.23 -2.33
CA TYR A 98 -9.99 8.03 -1.98
C TYR A 98 -9.66 6.56 -1.78
N ILE A 99 -8.40 6.20 -2.02
CA ILE A 99 -7.89 4.84 -1.86
C ILE A 99 -6.87 4.81 -0.73
N GLY A 100 -6.91 3.76 0.09
CA GLY A 100 -5.95 3.54 1.15
C GLY A 100 -5.48 2.09 1.21
N THR A 101 -4.32 1.88 1.80
CA THR A 101 -3.73 0.57 2.07
C THR A 101 -3.74 0.29 3.57
N LYS A 102 -4.08 -0.93 3.96
CA LYS A 102 -3.94 -1.41 5.33
C LYS A 102 -2.54 -2.00 5.50
N ASP A 103 -1.85 -1.58 6.53
CA ASP A 103 -0.55 -2.09 6.96
C ASP A 103 -0.54 -2.15 8.50
N THR A 104 0.60 -2.49 9.10
CA THR A 104 0.86 -2.32 10.52
C THR A 104 1.95 -1.26 10.75
N ASP A 105 1.93 -0.61 11.91
CA ASP A 105 3.04 0.25 12.36
C ASP A 105 4.24 -0.57 12.86
N ASP A 106 5.28 0.12 13.33
CA ASP A 106 6.48 -0.45 13.95
C ASP A 106 6.19 -1.33 15.18
N LYS A 107 5.06 -1.10 15.84
CA LYS A 107 4.58 -1.86 17.00
C LYS A 107 3.59 -2.97 16.65
N GLY A 108 3.31 -3.17 15.36
CA GLY A 108 2.37 -4.18 14.88
C GLY A 108 0.90 -3.77 14.95
N ASN A 109 0.58 -2.53 15.29
CA ASN A 109 -0.80 -2.05 15.33
C ASN A 109 -1.31 -1.81 13.90
N PRO A 110 -2.54 -2.22 13.57
CA PRO A 110 -3.12 -2.01 12.26
C PRO A 110 -3.31 -0.52 11.96
N MET A 111 -3.04 -0.11 10.73
CA MET A 111 -3.20 1.27 10.28
C MET A 111 -3.64 1.30 8.82
N ILE A 112 -4.50 2.24 8.45
CA ILE A 112 -4.88 2.51 7.05
C ILE A 112 -4.23 3.81 6.62
N THR A 113 -3.38 3.79 5.60
CA THR A 113 -2.77 4.99 5.01
C THR A 113 -3.42 5.29 3.67
N PHE A 114 -3.94 6.51 3.49
CA PHE A 114 -4.57 6.94 2.25
C PHE A 114 -3.53 7.38 1.23
N LEU A 115 -3.52 6.72 0.07
CA LEU A 115 -2.51 6.86 -0.98
C LEU A 115 -2.86 7.93 -2.01
N ALA A 116 -4.15 8.06 -2.35
CA ALA A 116 -4.62 9.02 -3.34
C ALA A 116 -6.08 9.40 -3.10
N GLY A 117 -6.50 10.55 -3.63
CA GLY A 117 -7.86 11.05 -3.59
C GLY A 117 -8.25 11.81 -4.84
N THR A 118 -9.56 11.96 -5.06
CA THR A 118 -10.12 12.83 -6.10
C THR A 118 -9.74 14.30 -5.90
N GLU A 119 -9.82 15.11 -6.94
CA GLU A 119 -9.54 16.55 -6.86
C GLU A 119 -10.39 17.20 -5.74
N GLY A 120 -9.72 18.01 -4.90
CA GLY A 120 -10.32 18.65 -3.71
C GLY A 120 -10.34 17.78 -2.45
N SER A 121 -9.89 16.52 -2.52
CA SER A 121 -9.70 15.66 -1.35
C SER A 121 -8.36 15.94 -0.67
N ASN A 122 -8.36 16.21 0.64
CA ASN A 122 -7.14 16.36 1.46
C ASN A 122 -6.80 15.06 2.22
N MET A 123 -7.03 13.92 1.57
CA MET A 123 -6.89 12.60 2.19
C MET A 123 -5.52 11.97 1.97
N GLU A 124 -4.78 12.36 0.93
CA GLU A 124 -3.45 11.82 0.63
C GLU A 124 -2.49 12.02 1.82
N GLY A 125 -1.81 10.94 2.22
CA GLY A 125 -0.91 10.90 3.37
C GLY A 125 -1.60 10.92 4.74
N LYS A 126 -2.93 11.02 4.81
CA LYS A 126 -3.67 10.83 6.06
C LYS A 126 -3.75 9.35 6.42
N PHE A 127 -3.94 9.06 7.70
CA PHE A 127 -4.03 7.69 8.18
C PHE A 127 -5.04 7.52 9.32
N LEU A 128 -5.56 6.31 9.47
CA LEU A 128 -6.42 5.88 10.57
C LEU A 128 -5.69 4.81 11.38
N ARG A 129 -5.62 4.98 12.70
CA ARG A 129 -5.05 3.97 13.61
C ARG A 129 -6.13 2.97 14.02
N GLY A 130 -5.85 1.69 13.89
CA GLY A 130 -6.71 0.62 14.39
C GLY A 130 -6.45 0.35 15.87
N MET A 131 -7.07 -0.72 16.39
CA MET A 131 -6.96 -1.11 17.79
C MET A 131 -5.53 -1.55 18.08
N PRO A 132 -4.86 -0.98 19.11
CA PRO A 132 -3.53 -1.42 19.47
C PRO A 132 -3.51 -2.88 19.92
N VAL A 133 -2.42 -3.60 19.62
CA VAL A 133 -2.27 -5.01 20.01
C VAL A 133 -2.03 -5.12 21.52
N GLU A 134 -1.34 -4.14 22.11
CA GLU A 134 -0.94 -4.14 23.53
C GLU A 134 -1.99 -3.55 24.47
N ASP A 135 -2.92 -2.75 23.97
CA ASP A 135 -3.91 -2.03 24.78
C ASP A 135 -5.27 -1.98 24.06
N ASP A 136 -6.15 -2.91 24.43
CA ASP A 136 -7.51 -3.05 23.90
C ASP A 136 -8.47 -1.97 24.42
N THR A 137 -8.02 -1.11 25.34
CA THR A 137 -8.83 0.00 25.88
C THR A 137 -8.85 1.21 24.94
N ILE A 138 -7.90 1.30 24.00
CA ILE A 138 -7.83 2.38 23.01
C ILE A 138 -8.71 2.00 21.81
N PRO A 139 -9.81 2.75 21.56
CA PRO A 139 -10.71 2.43 20.46
C PRO A 139 -10.08 2.73 19.09
N GLU A 140 -10.51 1.98 18.08
CA GLU A 140 -10.17 2.21 16.67
C GLU A 140 -10.55 3.62 16.21
N GLU A 141 -9.68 4.25 15.43
CA GLU A 141 -10.00 5.51 14.75
C GLU A 141 -10.79 5.24 13.46
N GLY A 142 -12.00 5.79 13.41
CA GLY A 142 -12.84 5.63 12.22
C GLY A 142 -13.61 4.32 12.22
N VAL A 143 -14.54 4.21 11.27
CA VAL A 143 -15.37 3.01 11.07
C VAL A 143 -14.82 2.10 9.98
N THR A 144 -13.77 2.53 9.27
CA THR A 144 -13.27 1.90 8.05
C THR A 144 -12.71 0.51 8.32
N PHE A 145 -12.15 0.24 9.51
CA PHE A 145 -11.64 -1.07 9.90
C PHE A 145 -12.69 -2.18 9.92
N ASN A 146 -13.99 -1.83 9.99
CA ASN A 146 -15.08 -2.81 10.02
C ASN A 146 -15.15 -3.69 8.76
N ILE A 147 -14.67 -3.22 7.60
CA ILE A 147 -14.62 -4.03 6.37
C ILE A 147 -13.57 -5.14 6.40
N PHE A 148 -12.64 -5.08 7.37
CA PHE A 148 -11.56 -6.06 7.54
C PHE A 148 -11.82 -7.02 8.69
N LYS A 149 -12.96 -6.90 9.37
CA LYS A 149 -13.39 -7.83 10.42
C LYS A 149 -14.23 -8.95 9.78
N PRO A 150 -13.97 -10.22 10.14
CA PRO A 150 -14.79 -11.32 9.63
C PRO A 150 -16.23 -11.14 10.10
N LEU A 151 -17.17 -11.50 9.23
CA LEU A 151 -18.58 -11.60 9.60
C LEU A 151 -18.72 -12.72 10.64
N PRO A 152 -19.57 -12.55 11.67
CA PRO A 152 -19.88 -13.64 12.57
C PRO A 152 -20.44 -14.80 11.74
N VAL A 153 -19.82 -15.98 11.84
CA VAL A 153 -20.31 -17.19 11.20
C VAL A 153 -21.71 -17.43 11.75
N VAL A 154 -22.72 -17.29 10.90
CA VAL A 154 -24.04 -17.80 11.23
C VAL A 154 -23.86 -19.31 11.22
N GLU A 155 -23.71 -19.91 12.39
CA GLU A 155 -23.93 -21.33 12.57
C GLU A 155 -25.37 -21.59 12.10
N THR A 156 -25.53 -21.89 10.81
CA THR A 156 -26.77 -22.48 10.30
C THR A 156 -26.99 -23.72 11.15
N GLU A 157 -28.03 -23.66 11.99
CA GLU A 157 -28.54 -24.79 12.76
C GLU A 157 -28.47 -26.04 11.87
N GLU A 158 -27.80 -27.08 12.38
CA GLU A 158 -27.78 -28.39 11.76
C GLU A 158 -29.20 -28.71 11.27
N PRO A 159 -29.42 -29.04 9.98
CA PRO A 159 -30.71 -29.57 9.59
C PRO A 159 -30.94 -30.83 10.42
N GLU A 160 -32.05 -30.86 11.14
CA GLU A 160 -32.50 -32.04 11.90
C GLU A 160 -32.31 -33.31 11.06
N PRO A 161 -31.90 -34.44 11.68
CA PRO A 161 -31.64 -35.67 10.96
C PRO A 161 -32.92 -36.09 10.23
N ILE A 162 -32.89 -35.98 8.90
CA ILE A 162 -33.88 -36.62 8.04
C ILE A 162 -33.56 -38.10 8.07
N ASP A 163 -34.53 -38.89 8.54
CA ASP A 163 -34.49 -40.34 8.63
C ASP A 163 -33.93 -41.01 7.36
N GLU A 164 -33.11 -42.01 7.63
CA GLU A 164 -32.50 -42.95 6.69
C GLU A 164 -33.53 -43.59 5.75
N GLU A 165 -33.32 -43.45 4.44
CA GLU A 165 -33.42 -44.53 3.43
C GLU A 165 -33.28 -43.93 2.03
N ASN A 166 -32.05 -43.95 1.50
CA ASN A 166 -31.74 -44.36 0.12
C ASN A 166 -30.22 -44.26 -0.09
N GLU A 167 -29.59 -45.43 -0.13
CA GLU A 167 -28.26 -45.62 -0.69
C GLU A 167 -28.31 -45.28 -2.19
N ASP A 168 -27.41 -44.43 -2.66
CA ASP A 168 -26.70 -44.63 -3.93
C ASP A 168 -25.48 -43.69 -4.00
N GLU A 169 -24.45 -44.21 -4.67
CA GLU A 169 -23.03 -43.91 -4.58
C GLU A 169 -22.58 -42.59 -5.26
N GLU A 170 -21.33 -42.23 -4.97
CA GLU A 170 -20.45 -41.29 -5.71
C GLU A 170 -20.82 -39.80 -5.74
N ASN A 171 -20.21 -39.02 -4.83
CA ASN A 171 -19.17 -38.05 -5.20
C ASN A 171 -18.58 -37.42 -3.92
N GLY A 172 -17.38 -37.84 -3.53
CA GLY A 172 -16.64 -37.24 -2.41
C GLY A 172 -16.03 -35.91 -2.82
N GLU A 173 -16.85 -34.85 -2.92
CA GLU A 173 -16.32 -33.49 -2.86
C GLU A 173 -15.99 -33.18 -1.40
N GLU A 174 -14.70 -33.25 -1.07
CA GLU A 174 -14.17 -32.61 0.13
C GLU A 174 -14.65 -31.15 0.15
N LYS A 175 -15.61 -30.84 1.03
CA LYS A 175 -15.95 -29.47 1.36
C LYS A 175 -14.68 -28.83 1.92
N LYS A 176 -13.96 -28.09 1.08
CA LYS A 176 -12.95 -27.13 1.56
C LYS A 176 -13.67 -26.21 2.53
N ASP A 177 -13.24 -26.21 3.78
CA ASP A 177 -13.72 -25.29 4.80
C ASP A 177 -13.75 -23.89 4.21
N ALA A 178 -14.95 -23.31 4.07
CA ALA A 178 -15.10 -21.94 3.61
C ALA A 178 -14.45 -21.07 4.68
N GLY A 179 -13.34 -20.42 4.32
CA GLY A 179 -12.66 -19.47 5.21
C GLY A 179 -13.60 -18.37 5.69
N PRO A 180 -13.17 -17.53 6.65
CA PRO A 180 -14.01 -16.48 7.21
C PRO A 180 -14.58 -15.57 6.11
N GLU A 181 -15.90 -15.37 6.13
CA GLU A 181 -16.58 -14.44 5.22
C GLU A 181 -16.37 -13.00 5.70
N TYR A 182 -16.26 -12.04 4.79
CA TYR A 182 -16.02 -10.63 5.13
C TYR A 182 -17.02 -9.71 4.44
N PRO A 183 -17.28 -8.51 5.01
CA PRO A 183 -18.21 -7.55 4.41
C PRO A 183 -17.76 -7.12 3.01
N SER A 184 -18.68 -7.17 2.03
CA SER A 184 -18.43 -6.66 0.66
C SER A 184 -18.35 -5.13 0.59
N HIS A 185 -18.87 -4.44 1.61
CA HIS A 185 -18.79 -3.01 1.81
C HIS A 185 -19.23 -2.65 3.25
N HIS A 186 -18.93 -1.43 3.69
CA HIS A 186 -19.46 -0.85 4.92
C HIS A 186 -20.07 0.51 4.63
N LEU A 187 -21.38 0.63 4.79
CA LEU A 187 -22.14 1.86 4.62
C LEU A 187 -22.48 2.46 6.00
N VAL A 188 -22.14 3.74 6.17
CA VAL A 188 -22.64 4.59 7.26
C VAL A 188 -23.61 5.61 6.66
N PRO A 189 -24.94 5.37 6.75
CA PRO A 189 -25.93 6.23 6.10
C PRO A 189 -25.95 7.67 6.61
N ASN A 190 -25.56 7.89 7.87
CA ASN A 190 -25.50 9.21 8.48
C ASN A 190 -24.28 9.33 9.40
N VAL A 191 -23.23 9.99 8.91
CA VAL A 191 -21.96 10.14 9.63
C VAL A 191 -22.07 11.00 10.89
N ALA A 192 -23.08 11.88 10.98
CA ALA A 192 -23.28 12.73 12.15
C ALA A 192 -23.87 11.98 13.36
N ARG A 193 -24.43 10.78 13.15
CA ARG A 193 -24.98 9.94 14.22
C ARG A 193 -23.96 8.96 14.80
N VAL A 194 -22.81 8.79 14.14
CA VAL A 194 -21.81 7.79 14.50
C VAL A 194 -20.61 8.50 15.13
N GLN A 195 -20.41 8.31 16.44
CA GLN A 195 -19.35 8.97 17.20
C GLN A 195 -17.94 8.49 16.80
N SER A 196 -17.80 7.28 16.28
CA SER A 196 -16.53 6.70 15.86
C SER A 196 -16.06 7.16 14.48
N ILE A 197 -16.78 8.06 13.79
CA ILE A 197 -16.31 8.63 12.53
C ILE A 197 -15.15 9.60 12.78
N LYS A 198 -14.02 9.36 12.12
CA LYS A 198 -12.91 10.30 12.04
C LYS A 198 -13.11 11.26 10.88
N TYR A 199 -13.03 12.57 11.15
CA TYR A 199 -12.99 13.63 10.14
C TYR A 199 -11.57 14.18 10.04
N PHE A 200 -11.01 14.24 8.83
CA PHE A 200 -9.71 14.89 8.56
C PHE A 200 -9.85 16.37 8.16
N GLY A 201 -11.08 16.89 8.22
CA GLY A 201 -11.44 18.28 7.91
C GLY A 201 -12.65 18.71 8.72
N VAL A 202 -13.40 19.69 8.20
CA VAL A 202 -14.58 20.20 8.89
C VAL A 202 -15.67 19.12 8.94
N PRO A 203 -16.19 18.77 10.15
CA PRO A 203 -17.29 17.83 10.27
C PRO A 203 -18.52 18.32 9.48
N GLY A 204 -19.21 17.40 8.82
CA GLY A 204 -20.35 17.74 7.97
C GLY A 204 -21.39 16.62 7.89
N LEU A 205 -22.53 16.93 7.29
CA LEU A 205 -23.64 15.99 7.11
C LEU A 205 -23.48 15.22 5.79
N GLY A 206 -23.68 13.91 5.84
CA GLY A 206 -23.60 13.03 4.67
C GLY A 206 -23.60 11.55 5.07
N CYS A 207 -23.24 10.70 4.11
CA CYS A 207 -22.95 9.29 4.32
C CYS A 207 -21.48 8.99 4.01
N TYR A 208 -21.01 7.84 4.48
CA TYR A 208 -19.69 7.29 4.18
C TYR A 208 -19.84 5.85 3.70
N LEU A 209 -19.11 5.47 2.65
CA LEU A 209 -19.04 4.12 2.11
C LEU A 209 -17.58 3.70 2.01
N ALA A 210 -17.27 2.52 2.52
CA ALA A 210 -15.98 1.87 2.36
C ALA A 210 -16.16 0.55 1.63
N VAL A 211 -15.34 0.32 0.60
CA VAL A 211 -15.34 -0.92 -0.20
C VAL A 211 -13.94 -1.53 -0.13
N PRO A 212 -13.78 -2.77 0.36
CA PRO A 212 -12.47 -3.40 0.48
C PRO A 212 -11.93 -3.86 -0.88
N ILE A 213 -10.61 -3.79 -1.01
CA ILE A 213 -9.81 -4.42 -2.07
C ILE A 213 -8.98 -5.50 -1.39
N ARG A 214 -9.00 -6.72 -1.91
CA ARG A 214 -8.20 -7.84 -1.40
C ARG A 214 -7.66 -8.64 -2.54
N TYR A 215 -6.34 -8.84 -2.54
CA TYR A 215 -5.66 -9.63 -3.55
C TYR A 215 -4.44 -10.30 -2.95
N ASP A 216 -4.01 -11.37 -3.57
CA ASP A 216 -2.85 -12.13 -3.12
C ASP A 216 -1.58 -11.62 -3.81
N SER A 217 -0.67 -11.10 -3.00
CA SER A 217 0.59 -10.53 -3.42
C SER A 217 1.74 -11.50 -3.27
N GLY A 218 2.54 -11.66 -4.33
CA GLY A 218 3.86 -12.30 -4.26
C GLY A 218 5.01 -11.29 -4.07
N LEU A 219 4.71 -9.98 -4.04
CA LEU A 219 5.71 -8.91 -3.90
C LEU A 219 5.98 -8.60 -2.43
N HIS A 220 6.64 -9.53 -1.75
CA HIS A 220 7.10 -9.39 -0.37
C HIS A 220 8.41 -10.14 -0.15
N GLU A 221 9.08 -9.90 0.98
CA GLU A 221 10.42 -10.42 1.29
C GLU A 221 10.55 -11.93 1.11
N ASN A 222 9.51 -12.67 1.49
CA ASN A 222 9.45 -14.13 1.44
C ASN A 222 8.70 -14.66 0.21
N GLY A 223 8.36 -13.78 -0.75
CA GLY A 223 7.56 -14.14 -1.93
C GLY A 223 8.36 -14.90 -2.99
N MET A 224 9.67 -14.98 -2.84
CA MET A 224 10.56 -15.78 -3.69
C MET A 224 11.31 -16.81 -2.85
N ASP A 225 11.01 -18.08 -3.07
CA ASP A 225 11.77 -19.18 -2.47
C ASP A 225 13.23 -19.18 -2.98
N ASP A 226 14.17 -19.36 -2.06
CA ASP A 226 15.57 -19.66 -2.40
C ASP A 226 15.72 -21.01 -3.11
N ASP A 227 14.80 -21.94 -2.80
CA ASP A 227 14.69 -23.33 -3.28
C ASP A 227 13.87 -23.48 -4.56
N ALA A 228 13.75 -22.45 -5.40
CA ALA A 228 13.34 -22.64 -6.81
C ALA A 228 14.42 -23.42 -7.63
N GLU A 229 15.14 -24.33 -6.98
CA GLU A 229 16.21 -25.19 -7.46
C GLU A 229 15.71 -26.60 -7.73
N GLY A 230 16.30 -27.28 -8.73
CA GLY A 230 16.31 -28.75 -8.77
C GLY A 230 15.53 -29.47 -9.86
N GLY A 231 14.94 -28.78 -10.84
CA GLY A 231 14.28 -29.45 -11.98
C GLY A 231 14.99 -29.19 -13.30
N LYS A 232 15.66 -30.20 -13.85
CA LYS A 232 16.18 -30.22 -15.23
C LYS A 232 14.98 -30.09 -16.19
N ASP A 233 14.65 -28.88 -16.62
CA ASP A 233 14.20 -28.56 -17.98
C ASP A 233 13.82 -27.07 -18.07
N LYS A 234 14.61 -26.31 -18.84
CA LYS A 234 14.58 -24.84 -18.91
C LYS A 234 13.44 -24.26 -19.73
N LYS A 235 12.65 -25.08 -20.45
CA LYS A 235 11.66 -24.61 -21.44
C LYS A 235 10.20 -24.71 -21.02
N GLU A 236 9.85 -25.61 -20.10
CA GLU A 236 8.45 -25.76 -19.64
C GLU A 236 8.11 -24.88 -18.42
N LYS A 237 9.11 -24.45 -17.63
CA LYS A 237 8.88 -23.66 -16.40
C LYS A 237 8.53 -22.18 -16.61
N GLU A 238 8.76 -21.58 -17.79
CA GLU A 238 8.42 -20.17 -17.99
C GLU A 238 6.91 -19.90 -17.99
N ALA A 239 6.09 -20.92 -18.30
CA ALA A 239 4.63 -20.82 -18.35
C ALA A 239 3.96 -21.05 -16.98
N GLU A 240 4.66 -21.60 -15.99
CA GLU A 240 4.13 -21.96 -14.66
C GLU A 240 4.81 -21.21 -13.50
N MET A 241 5.57 -20.14 -13.78
CA MET A 241 6.16 -19.32 -12.71
C MET A 241 5.07 -18.63 -11.90
N GLN A 242 4.78 -19.16 -10.71
CA GLN A 242 3.88 -18.55 -9.73
C GLN A 242 4.59 -18.39 -8.38
N PRO A 243 4.27 -17.31 -7.62
CA PRO A 243 4.73 -17.17 -6.24
C PRO A 243 4.11 -18.27 -5.40
N LYS A 244 4.95 -19.04 -4.70
CA LYS A 244 4.50 -20.11 -3.79
C LYS A 244 4.01 -19.57 -2.46
N ASN A 245 4.69 -18.54 -1.97
CA ASN A 245 4.27 -17.79 -0.80
C ASN A 245 3.56 -16.53 -1.29
N LYS A 246 2.27 -16.44 -1.02
CA LYS A 246 1.47 -15.25 -1.30
C LYS A 246 0.92 -14.73 0.03
N ILE A 247 0.92 -13.42 0.18
CA ILE A 247 0.28 -12.73 1.30
C ILE A 247 -0.95 -11.99 0.79
N THR A 248 -2.06 -12.06 1.52
CA THR A 248 -3.23 -11.26 1.18
C THR A 248 -2.97 -9.80 1.57
N LYS A 249 -2.92 -8.91 0.58
CA LYS A 249 -2.87 -7.45 0.80
C LYS A 249 -4.29 -6.92 0.89
N GLU A 250 -4.51 -6.03 1.86
CA GLU A 250 -5.80 -5.42 2.13
C GLU A 250 -5.74 -3.92 1.87
N MET A 251 -6.64 -3.43 1.02
CA MET A 251 -6.78 -2.02 0.67
C MET A 251 -8.26 -1.61 0.75
N VAL A 252 -8.55 -0.31 0.63
CA VAL A 252 -9.91 0.22 0.73
C VAL A 252 -10.12 1.39 -0.23
N ILE A 253 -11.27 1.42 -0.88
CA ILE A 253 -11.82 2.62 -1.52
C ILE A 253 -12.87 3.21 -0.58
N GLY A 254 -12.57 4.40 -0.04
CA GLY A 254 -13.48 5.18 0.77
C GLY A 254 -14.11 6.31 -0.04
N MET A 255 -15.39 6.58 0.20
CA MET A 255 -16.11 7.67 -0.46
C MET A 255 -17.20 8.25 0.44
N HIS A 256 -17.53 9.52 0.24
CA HIS A 256 -18.55 10.18 1.05
C HIS A 256 -19.41 11.17 0.26
N THR A 257 -20.60 11.47 0.78
CA THR A 257 -21.52 12.52 0.27
C THR A 257 -21.57 13.73 1.19
N ILE A 258 -20.55 13.95 2.03
CA ILE A 258 -20.48 15.11 2.92
C ILE A 258 -20.73 16.40 2.11
N ASN A 259 -21.57 17.27 2.66
CA ASN A 259 -22.07 18.51 2.05
C ASN A 259 -23.14 18.34 0.95
N GLN A 260 -23.69 17.15 0.76
CA GLN A 260 -24.84 16.91 -0.14
C GLN A 260 -26.18 16.77 0.62
N GLY A 261 -26.37 17.52 1.71
CA GLY A 261 -27.65 17.55 2.44
C GLY A 261 -28.07 16.23 3.08
N GLY A 262 -27.13 15.34 3.44
CA GLY A 262 -27.44 14.07 4.11
C GLY A 262 -27.88 12.94 3.17
N ARG A 263 -27.64 13.05 1.86
CA ARG A 263 -27.87 11.99 0.88
C ARG A 263 -27.11 10.71 1.25
N SER A 264 -27.79 9.56 1.21
CA SER A 264 -27.16 8.24 1.30
C SER A 264 -26.90 7.65 -0.09
N PHE A 265 -25.93 6.74 -0.20
CA PHE A 265 -25.70 5.98 -1.42
C PHE A 265 -26.86 5.01 -1.67
N ASN A 266 -27.23 4.82 -2.93
CA ASN A 266 -28.21 3.82 -3.35
C ASN A 266 -27.53 2.51 -3.80
N ALA A 267 -28.33 1.46 -4.04
CA ALA A 267 -27.81 0.14 -4.40
C ALA A 267 -27.01 0.14 -5.71
N SER A 268 -27.44 0.90 -6.73
CA SER A 268 -26.72 0.99 -8.01
C SER A 268 -25.35 1.67 -7.86
N GLU A 269 -25.24 2.69 -7.01
CA GLU A 269 -23.99 3.39 -6.74
C GLU A 269 -23.01 2.49 -5.96
N ILE A 270 -23.52 1.74 -4.97
CA ILE A 270 -22.72 0.76 -4.23
C ILE A 270 -22.22 -0.33 -5.17
N GLN A 271 -23.09 -0.86 -6.03
CA GLN A 271 -22.72 -1.89 -7.01
C GLN A 271 -21.70 -1.37 -8.04
N PHE A 272 -21.85 -0.12 -8.49
CA PHE A 272 -20.89 0.51 -9.39
C PHE A 272 -19.51 0.62 -8.73
N ALA A 273 -19.46 1.11 -7.49
CA ALA A 273 -18.22 1.16 -6.71
C ALA A 273 -17.60 -0.23 -6.55
N GLN A 274 -18.37 -1.23 -6.14
CA GLN A 274 -17.91 -2.60 -5.99
C GLN A 274 -17.34 -3.18 -7.29
N THR A 275 -18.00 -2.94 -8.43
CA THR A 275 -17.55 -3.42 -9.73
C THR A 275 -16.16 -2.89 -10.07
N TRP A 276 -15.94 -1.58 -9.92
CA TRP A 276 -14.63 -0.97 -10.18
C TRP A 276 -13.57 -1.38 -9.16
N THR A 277 -13.94 -1.51 -7.88
CA THR A 277 -13.07 -2.03 -6.84
C THR A 277 -12.58 -3.45 -7.17
N SER A 278 -13.48 -4.35 -7.62
CA SER A 278 -13.12 -5.71 -8.04
C SER A 278 -12.19 -5.72 -9.25
N LYS A 279 -12.43 -4.86 -10.25
CA LYS A 279 -11.54 -4.71 -11.42
C LYS A 279 -10.14 -4.27 -11.03
N VAL A 280 -10.03 -3.33 -10.10
CA VAL A 280 -8.75 -2.84 -9.59
C VAL A 280 -8.03 -3.91 -8.77
N SER A 281 -8.77 -4.68 -7.96
CA SER A 281 -8.24 -5.83 -7.24
C SER A 281 -7.60 -6.85 -8.20
N ALA A 282 -8.32 -7.21 -9.27
CA ALA A 282 -7.82 -8.12 -10.28
C ALA A 282 -6.63 -7.54 -11.08
N ALA A 283 -6.65 -6.23 -11.37
CA ALA A 283 -5.55 -5.55 -12.04
C ALA A 283 -4.28 -5.53 -11.18
N LEU A 284 -4.41 -5.27 -9.88
CA LEU A 284 -3.31 -5.32 -8.91
C LEU A 284 -2.71 -6.73 -8.85
N GLU A 285 -3.53 -7.76 -8.69
CA GLU A 285 -3.06 -9.15 -8.63
C GLU A 285 -2.31 -9.55 -9.91
N ARG A 286 -2.88 -9.26 -11.08
CA ARG A 286 -2.24 -9.52 -12.38
C ARG A 286 -0.91 -8.79 -12.51
N SER A 287 -0.92 -7.50 -12.20
CA SER A 287 0.24 -6.62 -12.35
C SER A 287 1.38 -7.07 -11.44
N GLU A 288 1.09 -7.36 -10.17
CA GLU A 288 2.09 -7.82 -9.22
C GLU A 288 2.64 -9.21 -9.60
N LEU A 289 1.79 -10.11 -10.10
CA LEU A 289 2.24 -11.41 -10.60
C LEU A 289 3.21 -11.23 -11.78
N GLU A 290 2.90 -10.34 -12.72
CA GLU A 290 3.77 -10.08 -13.87
C GLU A 290 5.13 -9.48 -13.44
N GLN A 291 5.11 -8.51 -12.52
CA GLN A 291 6.32 -7.93 -11.93
C GLN A 291 7.15 -8.97 -11.15
N TRP A 292 6.47 -9.89 -10.45
CA TRP A 292 7.12 -11.00 -9.75
C TRP A 292 7.79 -11.95 -10.75
N VAL A 293 7.09 -12.34 -11.82
CA VAL A 293 7.64 -13.21 -12.89
C VAL A 293 8.85 -12.55 -13.56
N GLU A 294 8.81 -11.25 -13.83
CA GLU A 294 9.96 -10.53 -14.38
C GLU A 294 11.15 -10.56 -13.43
N SER A 295 10.91 -10.31 -12.14
CA SER A 295 11.93 -10.37 -11.09
C SER A 295 12.51 -11.78 -10.95
N ALA A 296 11.68 -12.82 -11.08
CA ALA A 296 12.09 -14.22 -10.97
C ALA A 296 12.97 -14.63 -12.16
N LYS A 297 12.57 -14.23 -13.38
CA LYS A 297 13.37 -14.39 -14.61
C LYS A 297 14.72 -13.70 -14.49
N LYS A 298 14.76 -12.47 -13.96
CA LYS A 298 16.01 -11.77 -13.66
C LYS A 298 16.86 -12.59 -12.70
N ARG A 299 16.34 -13.01 -11.54
CA ARG A 299 17.08 -13.83 -10.57
C ARG A 299 17.66 -15.11 -11.19
N ILE A 300 16.90 -15.82 -12.01
CA ILE A 300 17.37 -17.03 -12.71
C ILE A 300 18.52 -16.72 -13.67
N ARG A 301 18.42 -15.63 -14.44
CA ARG A 301 19.49 -15.20 -15.36
C ARG A 301 20.76 -14.88 -14.58
N VAL A 302 20.64 -14.09 -13.52
CA VAL A 302 21.84 -13.72 -12.77
C VAL A 302 22.43 -14.97 -12.06
N LYS A 303 21.62 -15.92 -11.53
CA LYS A 303 22.10 -17.23 -11.02
C LYS A 303 22.86 -18.03 -12.08
N ALA A 304 22.42 -18.00 -13.35
CA ALA A 304 23.15 -18.64 -14.44
C ALA A 304 24.50 -17.96 -14.73
N ASP A 305 24.56 -16.64 -14.57
CA ASP A 305 25.75 -15.82 -14.81
C ASP A 305 26.74 -15.79 -13.63
N LYS A 306 26.35 -16.30 -12.44
CA LYS A 306 27.21 -16.40 -11.22
C LYS A 306 28.58 -17.01 -11.51
N LYS A 307 28.72 -17.95 -12.45
CA LYS A 307 30.04 -18.54 -12.79
C LYS A 307 31.03 -17.54 -13.39
N THR A 308 30.55 -16.53 -14.12
CA THR A 308 31.40 -15.55 -14.83
C THR A 308 31.68 -14.30 -14.00
N ASP A 309 30.71 -13.86 -13.20
CA ASP A 309 30.84 -12.64 -12.39
C ASP A 309 31.43 -12.89 -11.00
N ALA A 310 31.14 -14.02 -10.34
CA ALA A 310 31.77 -14.35 -9.06
C ALA A 310 33.30 -14.45 -9.17
N THR A 311 33.83 -14.80 -10.35
CA THR A 311 35.27 -14.83 -10.63
C THR A 311 35.87 -13.42 -10.73
N LYS A 312 35.12 -12.44 -11.24
CA LYS A 312 35.54 -11.03 -11.32
C LYS A 312 35.39 -10.32 -9.98
N ILE A 313 34.28 -10.55 -9.28
CA ILE A 313 33.99 -10.00 -7.96
C ILE A 313 34.96 -10.60 -6.92
N ASN A 314 35.20 -11.93 -6.91
CA ASN A 314 36.27 -12.51 -6.08
C ASN A 314 37.66 -12.02 -6.47
N LYS A 315 37.91 -11.66 -7.73
CA LYS A 315 39.20 -11.06 -8.12
C LYS A 315 39.34 -9.64 -7.60
N LEU A 316 38.26 -8.86 -7.57
CA LEU A 316 38.21 -7.56 -6.90
C LEU A 316 38.39 -7.71 -5.38
N TYR A 317 37.73 -8.68 -4.75
CA TYR A 317 37.88 -9.00 -3.33
C TYR A 317 39.29 -9.51 -2.97
N LYS A 318 39.90 -10.34 -3.84
CA LYS A 318 41.31 -10.75 -3.70
C LYS A 318 42.28 -9.61 -3.97
N ASN A 319 41.92 -8.64 -4.80
CA ASN A 319 42.65 -7.38 -4.92
C ASN A 319 42.39 -6.45 -3.72
N ALA A 320 41.31 -6.61 -2.97
CA ALA A 320 41.10 -5.98 -1.67
C ALA A 320 41.89 -6.69 -0.54
N LYS A 321 42.28 -7.97 -0.67
CA LYS A 321 43.39 -8.52 0.15
C LYS A 321 44.74 -7.85 -0.14
N LEU A 322 44.87 -7.13 -1.25
CA LEU A 322 45.96 -6.19 -1.50
C LEU A 322 45.81 -4.88 -0.69
N CYS A 323 44.66 -4.63 -0.04
CA CYS A 323 44.47 -3.52 0.92
C CYS A 323 45.43 -3.60 2.07
N GLU A 324 45.66 -4.78 2.66
CA GLU A 324 46.66 -4.92 3.72
C GLU A 324 48.04 -4.57 3.19
N LYS A 325 48.37 -4.99 1.96
CA LYS A 325 49.67 -4.66 1.36
C LYS A 325 49.81 -3.16 1.11
N ARG A 326 48.80 -2.52 0.52
CA ARG A 326 48.78 -1.07 0.24
C ARG A 326 48.74 -0.23 1.53
N ALA A 327 48.00 -0.67 2.53
CA ALA A 327 47.96 -0.05 3.85
C ALA A 327 49.32 -0.21 4.54
N ASN A 328 49.93 -1.39 4.50
CA ASN A 328 51.27 -1.63 5.07
C ASN A 328 52.36 -0.83 4.34
N GLU A 329 52.27 -0.70 3.00
CA GLU A 329 53.15 0.17 2.19
C GLU A 329 52.98 1.64 2.59
N ALA A 330 51.74 2.15 2.73
CA ALA A 330 51.50 3.52 3.17
C ALA A 330 51.91 3.78 4.63
N VAL A 331 51.77 2.79 5.51
CA VAL A 331 52.23 2.86 6.91
C VAL A 331 53.75 2.88 7.00
N THR A 332 54.44 2.14 6.13
CA THR A 332 55.92 2.16 6.07
C THR A 332 56.47 3.47 5.51
N GLU A 333 55.73 4.17 4.65
CA GLU A 333 56.09 5.51 4.15
C GLU A 333 56.10 6.59 5.24
N LEU A 334 55.33 6.44 6.32
CA LEU A 334 55.35 7.35 7.48
C LEU A 334 56.67 7.28 8.27
N GLY A 335 57.50 6.27 8.01
CA GLY A 335 58.77 6.04 8.68
C GLY A 335 58.65 5.35 10.05
N PRO A 336 59.77 4.84 10.60
CA PRO A 336 59.77 4.11 11.86
C PRO A 336 59.35 4.99 13.04
N ASP A 337 59.66 6.29 13.00
CA ASP A 337 59.48 7.23 14.11
C ASP A 337 58.05 7.80 14.25
N ALA A 338 57.15 7.51 13.29
CA ALA A 338 55.76 7.93 13.40
C ALA A 338 55.03 7.21 14.55
N GLN A 339 54.15 7.93 15.25
CA GLN A 339 53.34 7.39 16.34
C GLN A 339 52.48 6.23 15.85
N GLU A 340 52.25 5.24 16.71
CA GLU A 340 51.48 4.04 16.37
C GLU A 340 50.05 4.39 15.95
N GLU A 341 49.47 5.41 16.55
CA GLU A 341 48.10 5.87 16.27
C GLU A 341 48.00 6.57 14.90
N ASP A 342 49.04 7.31 14.47
CA ASP A 342 49.09 7.91 13.13
C ASP A 342 49.21 6.85 12.04
N LYS A 343 49.96 5.77 12.34
CA LYS A 343 50.06 4.59 11.46
C LYS A 343 48.70 3.88 11.36
N GLU A 344 48.00 3.72 12.48
CA GLU A 344 46.66 3.12 12.49
C GLU A 344 45.64 3.97 11.71
N HIS A 345 45.64 5.28 11.93
CA HIS A 345 44.78 6.23 11.20
C HIS A 345 45.02 6.14 9.68
N LYS A 346 46.28 6.16 9.26
CA LYS A 346 46.64 6.05 7.84
C LYS A 346 46.21 4.71 7.24
N SER A 347 46.34 3.62 8.00
CA SER A 347 45.85 2.30 7.59
C SER A 347 44.34 2.31 7.35
N LYS A 348 43.55 2.88 8.28
CA LYS A 348 42.09 3.03 8.16
C LYS A 348 41.70 3.91 6.96
N GLU A 349 42.41 5.01 6.72
CA GLU A 349 42.20 5.91 5.58
C GLU A 349 42.38 5.17 4.23
N ILE A 350 43.44 4.37 4.10
CA ILE A 350 43.70 3.59 2.90
C ILE A 350 42.66 2.48 2.70
N LYS A 351 42.24 1.80 3.78
CA LYS A 351 41.17 0.79 3.70
C LYS A 351 39.87 1.40 3.20
N PHE A 352 39.45 2.54 3.74
CA PHE A 352 38.25 3.25 3.27
C PHE A 352 38.37 3.66 1.80
N LYS A 353 39.51 4.19 1.37
CA LYS A 353 39.74 4.56 -0.03
C LYS A 353 39.57 3.35 -0.97
N ILE A 354 40.07 2.19 -0.59
CA ILE A 354 39.94 0.98 -1.42
C ILE A 354 38.51 0.44 -1.39
N ALA A 355 37.79 0.57 -0.27
CA ALA A 355 36.36 0.28 -0.24
C ALA A 355 35.61 1.18 -1.25
N CYS A 356 35.91 2.48 -1.32
CA CYS A 356 35.33 3.38 -2.34
C CYS A 356 35.70 2.97 -3.78
N GLU A 357 36.95 2.58 -4.06
CA GLU A 357 37.36 2.04 -5.36
C GLU A 357 36.58 0.76 -5.73
N THR A 358 36.29 -0.08 -4.73
CA THR A 358 35.52 -1.32 -4.90
C THR A 358 34.07 -1.02 -5.23
N ILE A 359 33.43 -0.11 -4.49
CA ILE A 359 32.08 0.38 -4.77
C ILE A 359 31.98 0.95 -6.19
N GLN A 360 32.96 1.75 -6.62
CA GLN A 360 33.01 2.27 -7.99
C GLN A 360 33.14 1.15 -9.03
N ALA A 361 33.92 0.11 -8.75
CA ALA A 361 34.12 -1.01 -9.67
C ALA A 361 32.87 -1.89 -9.83
N ILE A 362 32.00 -1.94 -8.81
CA ILE A 362 30.75 -2.70 -8.81
C ILE A 362 29.51 -1.83 -9.05
N LYS A 363 29.68 -0.57 -9.42
CA LYS A 363 28.60 0.42 -9.63
C LYS A 363 27.38 -0.18 -10.33
N ASP A 364 27.56 -0.74 -11.53
CA ASP A 364 26.45 -1.29 -12.33
C ASP A 364 25.67 -2.39 -11.60
N LYS A 365 26.35 -3.15 -10.74
CA LYS A 365 25.76 -4.23 -9.95
C LYS A 365 24.96 -3.70 -8.76
N ILE A 366 25.38 -2.59 -8.15
CA ILE A 366 24.60 -1.88 -7.14
C ILE A 366 23.31 -1.33 -7.78
N LEU A 367 23.41 -0.73 -8.96
CA LEU A 367 22.24 -0.23 -9.71
C LEU A 367 21.28 -1.35 -10.10
N ASP A 368 21.79 -2.55 -10.39
CA ASP A 368 20.97 -3.72 -10.69
C ASP A 368 20.07 -4.13 -9.52
N ILE A 369 20.44 -3.85 -8.26
CA ILE A 369 19.60 -4.12 -7.08
C ILE A 369 18.26 -3.37 -7.20
N GLY A 370 18.28 -2.12 -7.66
CA GLY A 370 17.07 -1.30 -7.83
C GLY A 370 16.10 -1.79 -8.92
N LYS A 371 16.52 -2.74 -9.76
CA LYS A 371 15.71 -3.28 -10.87
C LYS A 371 14.78 -4.42 -10.44
N PHE A 372 14.85 -4.85 -9.19
CA PHE A 372 14.00 -5.90 -8.62
C PHE A 372 12.79 -5.28 -7.92
N ARG A 373 11.60 -5.81 -8.22
CA ARG A 373 10.35 -5.40 -7.58
C ARG A 373 10.08 -6.14 -6.29
N VAL A 374 10.55 -7.39 -6.20
CA VAL A 374 10.48 -8.13 -4.95
C VAL A 374 11.54 -7.60 -4.00
N PRO A 375 11.14 -7.13 -2.80
CA PRO A 375 12.08 -6.64 -1.80
C PRO A 375 13.06 -7.75 -1.39
N PRO A 376 14.32 -7.41 -1.09
CA PRO A 376 15.24 -8.38 -0.50
C PRO A 376 14.78 -8.71 0.93
N LYS A 377 15.38 -9.73 1.56
CA LYS A 377 15.14 -10.02 2.98
C LYS A 377 15.49 -8.83 3.89
N ARG A 378 15.03 -8.91 5.13
CA ARG A 378 15.15 -7.86 6.14
C ARG A 378 16.59 -7.37 6.33
N GLU A 379 17.56 -8.27 6.38
CA GLU A 379 18.97 -7.95 6.66
C GLU A 379 19.58 -7.07 5.55
N PRO A 380 19.48 -7.42 4.25
CA PRO A 380 19.86 -6.50 3.18
C PRO A 380 19.11 -5.17 3.19
N GLN A 381 17.82 -5.14 3.56
CA GLN A 381 17.09 -3.87 3.66
C GLN A 381 17.65 -2.96 4.76
N LEU A 382 17.98 -3.53 5.92
CA LEU A 382 18.61 -2.80 7.03
C LEU A 382 19.97 -2.25 6.61
N LEU A 383 20.79 -3.06 5.95
CA LEU A 383 22.09 -2.61 5.44
C LEU A 383 21.96 -1.40 4.51
N LEU A 384 20.97 -1.42 3.61
CA LEU A 384 20.72 -0.31 2.69
C LEU A 384 20.18 0.94 3.39
N GLN A 385 19.40 0.80 4.47
CA GLN A 385 18.99 1.94 5.30
C GLN A 385 20.20 2.60 5.95
N LEU A 386 21.12 1.80 6.49
CA LEU A 386 22.32 2.31 7.13
C LEU A 386 23.25 3.00 6.13
N LEU A 387 23.37 2.44 4.93
CA LEU A 387 24.02 3.09 3.81
C LEU A 387 23.41 4.49 3.55
N PHE A 388 22.09 4.59 3.45
CA PHE A 388 21.40 5.85 3.21
C PHE A 388 21.59 6.86 4.34
N GLN A 389 21.63 6.40 5.59
CA GLN A 389 21.93 7.26 6.74
C GLN A 389 23.38 7.76 6.72
N CYS A 390 24.35 6.91 6.36
CA CYS A 390 25.77 7.28 6.27
C CYS A 390 26.01 8.41 5.26
N ILE A 391 25.30 8.40 4.14
CA ILE A 391 25.41 9.44 3.09
C ILE A 391 24.49 10.66 3.35
N GLY A 392 23.75 10.67 4.46
CA GLY A 392 22.91 11.79 4.87
C GLY A 392 21.55 11.89 4.18
N LEU A 393 21.01 10.81 3.62
CA LEU A 393 19.65 10.82 3.06
C LEU A 393 18.59 10.83 4.17
N SER A 394 17.56 11.66 3.97
CA SER A 394 16.41 11.71 4.88
C SER A 394 15.61 10.41 4.83
N LYS A 395 15.14 9.96 6.00
CA LYS A 395 14.25 8.80 6.16
C LYS A 395 12.98 8.91 5.33
N ASP A 396 12.43 10.11 5.15
CA ASP A 396 11.22 10.33 4.35
C ASP A 396 11.34 9.87 2.89
N LEU A 397 12.57 9.77 2.38
CA LEU A 397 12.86 9.31 1.03
C LEU A 397 12.74 7.80 0.86
N TYR A 398 12.74 7.01 1.93
CA TYR A 398 12.70 5.55 1.86
C TYR A 398 11.83 4.88 2.92
N GLU A 399 11.31 5.62 3.90
CA GLU A 399 10.31 5.17 4.85
C GLU A 399 8.93 5.72 4.46
N THR A 400 7.89 5.01 4.87
CA THR A 400 6.53 5.51 4.81
C THR A 400 6.27 6.39 6.03
N SER A 401 5.95 7.66 5.81
CA SER A 401 5.83 8.67 6.88
C SER A 401 4.79 8.32 7.96
N SER A 402 3.82 7.45 7.67
CA SER A 402 2.81 7.01 8.63
C SER A 402 3.26 5.79 9.46
N THR A 403 3.88 4.79 8.84
CA THR A 403 4.23 3.50 9.48
C THR A 403 5.63 3.49 10.05
N HIS A 404 6.50 4.42 9.62
CA HIS A 404 7.95 4.37 9.82
C HIS A 404 8.60 3.06 9.33
N LYS A 405 7.87 2.30 8.52
CA LYS A 405 8.39 1.11 7.85
C LYS A 405 9.06 1.50 6.56
N VAL A 406 10.01 0.67 6.20
CA VAL A 406 10.82 0.80 5.01
C VAL A 406 9.98 0.45 3.79
N ASP A 407 9.99 1.36 2.83
CA ASP A 407 9.28 1.23 1.56
C ASP A 407 10.29 0.86 0.48
N TRP A 408 10.27 -0.42 0.08
CA TRP A 408 11.16 -0.93 -0.94
C TRP A 408 11.00 -0.23 -2.29
N GLU A 409 9.77 0.16 -2.66
CA GLU A 409 9.52 0.86 -3.92
C GLU A 409 10.19 2.24 -3.93
N LYS A 410 10.25 2.91 -2.78
CA LYS A 410 11.05 4.13 -2.63
C LYS A 410 12.55 3.86 -2.62
N MET A 411 13.01 2.88 -1.83
CA MET A 411 14.43 2.53 -1.73
C MET A 411 15.05 2.18 -3.09
N ARG A 412 14.35 1.37 -3.89
CA ARG A 412 14.88 0.90 -5.18
C ARG A 412 15.08 2.05 -6.17
N LEU A 413 14.31 3.14 -6.06
CA LEU A 413 14.47 4.34 -6.89
C LEU A 413 15.70 5.17 -6.52
N LEU A 414 16.19 5.03 -5.28
CA LEU A 414 17.43 5.63 -4.82
C LEU A 414 18.67 4.89 -5.35
N MET A 415 18.53 3.69 -5.92
CA MET A 415 19.64 2.92 -6.53
C MET A 415 20.03 3.47 -7.89
N ASN A 416 20.64 4.65 -7.90
CA ASN A 416 21.01 5.41 -9.08
C ASN A 416 22.49 5.83 -9.05
N ASP A 417 22.95 6.51 -10.11
CA ASP A 417 24.33 6.98 -10.22
C ASP A 417 24.73 7.96 -9.10
N GLU A 418 23.77 8.75 -8.62
CA GLU A 418 23.97 9.74 -7.55
C GLU A 418 24.22 9.07 -6.20
N LEU A 419 23.59 7.93 -5.92
CA LEU A 419 23.89 7.11 -4.74
C LEU A 419 25.38 6.71 -4.71
N VAL A 420 25.87 6.11 -5.80
CA VAL A 420 27.26 5.64 -5.86
C VAL A 420 28.25 6.80 -5.80
N ALA A 421 27.93 7.92 -6.45
CA ALA A 421 28.73 9.14 -6.33
C ALA A 421 28.76 9.66 -4.89
N SER A 422 27.63 9.63 -4.19
CA SER A 422 27.52 10.06 -2.79
C SER A 422 28.32 9.16 -1.85
N MET A 423 28.29 7.84 -2.05
CA MET A 423 29.13 6.89 -1.30
C MET A 423 30.62 7.23 -1.45
N ILE A 424 31.09 7.51 -2.67
CA ILE A 424 32.51 7.80 -2.92
C ILE A 424 32.90 9.16 -2.36
N ALA A 425 31.99 10.14 -2.41
CA ALA A 425 32.22 11.50 -1.92
C ALA A 425 31.98 11.65 -0.40
N THR A 426 31.56 10.60 0.30
CA THR A 426 31.22 10.67 1.72
C THR A 426 32.45 11.03 2.54
N ASP A 427 32.36 12.12 3.30
CA ASP A 427 33.33 12.49 4.32
C ASP A 427 32.96 11.80 5.64
N PRO A 428 33.81 10.90 6.19
CA PRO A 428 33.56 10.26 7.47
C PRO A 428 33.30 11.27 8.58
N THR A 429 33.91 12.46 8.49
CA THR A 429 33.79 13.48 9.53
C THR A 429 32.49 14.29 9.50
N ALA A 430 31.79 14.26 8.37
CA ALA A 430 30.52 14.97 8.18
C ALA A 430 29.30 14.18 8.68
N ILE A 431 29.48 12.91 9.07
CA ILE A 431 28.41 12.07 9.61
C ILE A 431 27.93 12.65 10.94
N ASP A 432 26.63 12.82 11.08
CA ASP A 432 26.02 13.29 12.31
C ASP A 432 26.34 12.34 13.48
N LYS A 433 26.67 12.90 14.65
CA LYS A 433 27.09 12.11 15.82
C LYS A 433 26.01 11.15 16.30
N SER A 434 24.73 11.54 16.23
CA SER A 434 23.63 10.67 16.64
C SER A 434 23.47 9.47 15.69
N VAL A 435 23.66 9.71 14.39
CA VAL A 435 23.66 8.66 13.37
C VAL A 435 24.85 7.72 13.57
N PHE A 436 26.04 8.27 13.81
CA PHE A 436 27.25 7.48 14.05
C PHE A 436 27.12 6.54 15.26
N LEU A 437 26.59 7.03 16.39
CA LEU A 437 26.36 6.20 17.57
C LEU A 437 25.34 5.08 17.31
N SER A 438 24.25 5.40 16.61
CA SER A 438 23.27 4.38 16.20
C SER A 438 23.87 3.31 15.29
N LEU A 439 24.79 3.69 14.40
CA LEU A 439 25.50 2.76 13.53
C LEU A 439 26.46 1.88 14.35
N GLU A 440 27.15 2.44 15.33
CA GLU A 440 28.09 1.73 16.21
C GLU A 440 27.39 0.64 17.02
N GLU A 441 26.19 0.90 17.50
CA GLU A 441 25.35 -0.11 18.17
C GLU A 441 24.95 -1.27 17.24
N GLN A 442 24.74 -1.00 15.95
CA GLN A 442 24.31 -1.99 14.96
C GLN A 442 25.47 -2.71 14.25
N LYS A 443 26.71 -2.20 14.39
CA LYS A 443 27.90 -2.76 13.76
C LYS A 443 28.15 -4.24 14.07
N PRO A 444 28.01 -4.73 15.32
CA PRO A 444 28.25 -6.14 15.62
C PRO A 444 27.27 -7.07 14.88
N GLU A 445 26.00 -6.68 14.78
CA GLU A 445 24.96 -7.43 14.07
C GLU A 445 25.22 -7.45 12.56
N LEU A 446 25.71 -6.34 12.01
CA LEU A 446 26.17 -6.27 10.62
C LEU A 446 27.38 -7.19 10.35
N GLU A 447 28.37 -7.20 11.24
CA GLU A 447 29.54 -8.06 11.11
C GLU A 447 29.24 -9.55 11.31
N GLU A 448 28.20 -9.87 12.07
CA GLU A 448 27.70 -11.23 12.25
C GLU A 448 26.92 -11.71 11.01
N SER A 449 26.01 -10.89 10.50
CA SER A 449 25.26 -11.20 9.27
C SER A 449 26.16 -11.36 8.03
N LEU A 450 27.33 -10.71 8.01
CA LEU A 450 28.41 -10.91 7.03
C LEU A 450 29.02 -12.32 7.03
N LYS A 451 29.00 -13.03 8.16
CA LYS A 451 29.68 -14.32 8.32
C LYS A 451 28.79 -15.52 7.99
N GLU A 452 27.48 -15.32 8.00
CA GLU A 452 26.53 -16.36 7.67
C GLU A 452 26.44 -16.57 6.16
N GLU A 453 26.96 -17.71 5.69
CA GLU A 453 26.82 -18.13 4.29
C GLU A 453 25.32 -18.36 3.97
N GLY A 454 24.73 -17.49 3.15
CA GLY A 454 23.36 -17.61 2.67
C GLY A 454 22.40 -16.51 3.13
N THR A 455 22.82 -15.61 4.03
CA THR A 455 21.97 -14.54 4.60
C THR A 455 21.57 -13.49 3.56
N TYR A 456 22.40 -13.31 2.54
CA TYR A 456 22.19 -12.31 1.49
C TYR A 456 21.90 -12.93 0.13
N ASP A 457 20.71 -13.53 -0.05
CA ASP A 457 20.12 -14.02 -1.30
C ASP A 457 21.06 -14.14 -2.54
N TYR A 458 20.67 -13.48 -3.63
CA TYR A 458 21.29 -13.55 -4.93
C TYR A 458 22.52 -12.63 -5.04
N TYR A 459 22.54 -11.55 -4.24
CA TYR A 459 23.51 -10.45 -4.29
C TYR A 459 24.45 -10.39 -3.08
N GLY A 460 24.65 -11.51 -2.38
CA GLY A 460 25.40 -11.50 -1.13
C GLY A 460 26.80 -10.93 -1.21
N GLU A 461 27.50 -11.14 -2.32
CA GLU A 461 28.81 -10.53 -2.53
C GLU A 461 28.73 -8.99 -2.64
N ILE A 462 27.65 -8.43 -3.20
CA ILE A 462 27.46 -6.97 -3.30
C ILE A 462 27.09 -6.40 -1.93
N TYR A 463 26.16 -7.02 -1.22
CA TYR A 463 25.78 -6.58 0.11
C TYR A 463 26.98 -6.67 1.07
N ALA A 464 27.81 -7.70 0.95
CA ALA A 464 29.05 -7.79 1.71
C ALA A 464 30.01 -6.62 1.40
N MET A 465 30.13 -6.21 0.13
CA MET A 465 30.96 -5.05 -0.25
C MET A 465 30.40 -3.72 0.25
N ILE A 466 29.07 -3.55 0.26
CA ILE A 466 28.41 -2.38 0.86
C ILE A 466 28.67 -2.35 2.38
N CYS A 467 28.54 -3.50 3.04
CA CYS A 467 28.80 -3.60 4.48
C CYS A 467 30.27 -3.31 4.81
N GLU A 468 31.22 -3.85 4.06
CA GLU A 468 32.65 -3.55 4.22
C GLU A 468 32.95 -2.06 4.04
N TRP A 469 32.27 -1.39 3.10
CA TRP A 469 32.36 0.06 2.93
C TRP A 469 31.86 0.82 4.17
N ILE A 470 30.70 0.43 4.74
CA ILE A 470 30.16 1.04 5.97
C ILE A 470 31.13 0.82 7.15
N VAL A 471 31.66 -0.39 7.33
CA VAL A 471 32.60 -0.70 8.42
C VAL A 471 33.88 0.13 8.28
N CYS A 472 34.45 0.23 7.08
CA CYS A 472 35.65 1.06 6.85
C CYS A 472 35.38 2.55 7.07
N LEU A 473 34.19 3.04 6.70
CA LEU A 473 33.76 4.41 6.96
C LEU A 473 33.71 4.70 8.45
N MET A 474 33.10 3.79 9.22
CA MET A 474 32.96 3.92 10.66
C MET A 474 34.30 3.87 11.37
N ASP A 475 35.16 2.91 11.05
CA ASP A 475 36.50 2.79 11.63
C ASP A 475 37.32 4.06 11.40
N LEU A 476 37.25 4.63 10.19
CA LEU A 476 37.94 5.87 9.87
C LEU A 476 37.37 7.05 10.65
N ARG A 477 36.03 7.15 10.81
CA ARG A 477 35.41 8.19 11.65
C ARG A 477 35.87 8.08 13.11
N THR A 478 35.85 6.89 13.72
CA THR A 478 36.36 6.69 15.09
C THR A 478 37.79 7.24 15.21
N SER A 479 38.65 6.89 14.26
CA SER A 479 40.04 7.35 14.26
C SER A 479 40.20 8.87 14.05
N CYS A 480 39.31 9.49 13.25
CA CYS A 480 39.27 10.96 13.13
C CYS A 480 38.86 11.63 14.45
N ASP A 481 37.88 11.08 15.15
CA ASP A 481 37.41 11.62 16.43
C ASP A 481 38.49 11.49 17.51
N GLU A 482 39.16 10.33 17.62
CA GLU A 482 40.31 10.11 18.52
C GLU A 482 41.45 11.09 18.24
N LYS A 483 41.77 11.32 16.97
CA LYS A 483 42.80 12.28 16.57
C LYS A 483 42.44 13.70 16.96
N ARG A 484 41.19 14.12 16.73
CA ARG A 484 40.70 15.45 17.13
C ARG A 484 40.76 15.64 18.64
N GLU A 485 40.32 14.67 19.42
CA GLU A 485 40.37 14.73 20.90
C GLU A 485 41.81 14.86 21.41
N ARG A 486 42.76 14.15 20.79
CA ARG A 486 44.19 14.27 21.11
C ARG A 486 44.73 15.67 20.77
N GLU A 487 44.43 16.18 19.59
CA GLU A 487 44.86 17.54 19.17
C GLU A 487 44.27 18.62 20.10
N GLU A 488 43.02 18.48 20.51
CA GLU A 488 42.38 19.37 21.48
C GLU A 488 43.01 19.26 22.88
N ALA A 489 43.33 18.04 23.34
CA ALA A 489 44.00 17.82 24.62
C ALA A 489 45.43 18.38 24.62
N ALA A 490 46.19 18.18 23.53
CA ALA A 490 47.53 18.73 23.36
C ALA A 490 47.50 20.27 23.32
N LYS A 491 46.49 20.84 22.65
CA LYS A 491 46.29 22.29 22.61
C LYS A 491 45.97 22.86 24.00
N LYS A 492 45.07 22.21 24.76
CA LYS A 492 44.77 22.61 26.14
C LYS A 492 45.98 22.51 27.06
N ALA A 493 46.77 21.44 26.94
CA ALA A 493 47.99 21.29 27.73
C ALA A 493 49.02 22.39 27.41
N ALA A 494 49.16 22.77 26.13
CA ALA A 494 50.02 23.88 25.73
C ALA A 494 49.53 25.24 26.24
N GLU A 495 48.22 25.49 26.20
CA GLU A 495 47.60 26.70 26.75
C GLU A 495 47.78 26.78 28.29
N GLU A 496 47.65 25.66 29.00
CA GLU A 496 47.89 25.58 30.45
C GLU A 496 49.36 25.76 30.83
N GLU A 497 50.31 25.33 29.98
CA GLU A 497 51.74 25.53 30.17
C GLU A 497 52.13 27.00 29.91
N GLU A 498 51.52 27.66 28.91
CA GLU A 498 51.70 29.09 28.62
C GLU A 498 51.09 29.99 29.71
N ASP A 499 49.95 29.61 30.30
CA ASP A 499 49.35 30.33 31.44
C ASP A 499 50.10 30.14 32.77
N ALA A 500 50.99 29.13 32.86
CA ALA A 500 51.78 28.82 34.06
C ALA A 500 53.18 29.45 34.07
N GLU A 501 53.72 29.86 32.91
CA GLU A 501 54.97 30.65 32.76
C GLU A 501 54.73 32.16 32.99
#